data_AF-A0A0F9LCF6-F1
#
_entry.id   AF-A0A0F9LCF6-F1
#
_cell.length_a   1.000
_cell.length_b   1.000
_cell.length_c   1.000
_cell.angle_alpha   90.00
_cell.angle_beta   90.00
_cell.angle_gamma   90.00
#
_symmetry.space_group_name_H-M   'P 1'
#
loop_
_entity.id
_entity.type
_entity.pdbx_description
1 polymer ?
#
loop_
_entity_poly.entity_id
_entity_poly.type
_entity_poly.pdbx_seq_one_letter_code
_entity_poly.pdbx_strand_id
1 'polypeptide(L)' 'MATLQEMAAKGQGKLTRKAASMAASYEASKSRAVTNFSAVGFGPTRVANYQAGVQAATYTAPDPAKWSRNWLAKMAE' A
#
# COMPACT_ATOMS: atom_id res chain seq x y z
N MET A 1 19.62 24.55 8.48
CA MET A 1 19.37 23.10 8.40
C MET A 1 17.96 22.86 8.90
N ALA A 2 17.17 21.95 8.32
CA ALA A 2 15.84 21.68 8.85
C ALA A 2 15.94 20.89 10.17
N THR A 3 15.05 21.17 11.11
CA THR A 3 14.87 20.41 12.35
C THR A 3 14.31 19.02 12.09
N LEU A 4 14.46 18.11 13.05
CA LEU A 4 13.86 16.77 12.98
C LEU A 4 12.34 16.85 12.81
N GLN A 5 11.68 17.79 13.49
CA GLN A 5 10.23 18.01 13.41
C GLN A 5 9.81 18.47 12.01
N GLU A 6 10.55 19.41 11.39
CA GLU A 6 10.28 19.86 10.02
C GLU A 6 10.47 18.72 9.00
N MET A 7 11.49 17.89 9.19
CA MET A 7 11.72 16.72 8.33
C MET A 7 10.61 15.66 8.49
N ALA A 8 10.17 15.39 9.71
CA ALA A 8 9.06 14.49 10.00
C ALA A 8 7.76 15.01 9.39
N ALA A 9 7.41 16.29 9.61
CA ALA A 9 6.23 16.92 9.02
C ALA A 9 6.24 16.85 7.49
N LYS A 10 7.39 17.10 6.86
CA LYS A 10 7.57 16.97 5.40
C LYS A 10 7.29 15.55 4.92
N GLY A 11 7.81 14.53 5.61
CA GLY A 11 7.59 13.13 5.26
C GLY A 11 6.15 12.69 5.47
N GLN A 12 5.52 13.11 6.58
CA GLN A 12 4.12 12.83 6.87
C GLN A 12 3.24 13.43 5.78
N GLY A 13 3.44 14.69 5.42
CA GLY A 13 2.70 15.33 4.34
C GLY A 13 2.85 14.63 2.99
N LYS A 14 4.05 14.11 2.67
CA LYS A 14 4.27 13.31 1.45
C LYS A 14 3.47 12.00 1.48
N LEU A 15 3.51 11.29 2.62
CA LEU A 15 2.80 10.01 2.76
C LEU A 15 1.28 10.22 2.72
N THR A 16 0.76 11.26 3.39
CA THR A 16 -0.67 11.63 3.30
C THR A 16 -1.10 11.87 1.87
N ARG A 17 -0.35 12.67 1.08
CA ARG A 17 -0.67 12.92 -0.33
C ARG A 17 -0.63 11.66 -1.18
N LYS A 18 0.28 10.74 -0.88
CA LYS A 18 0.44 9.49 -1.63
C LYS A 18 -0.60 8.43 -1.26
N ALA A 19 -1.15 8.46 -0.04
CA ALA A 19 -2.07 7.43 0.44
C ALA A 19 -3.28 7.23 -0.49
N ALA A 20 -3.86 8.32 -1.01
CA ALA A 20 -4.98 8.26 -1.94
C ALA A 20 -4.61 7.54 -3.25
N SER A 21 -3.45 7.84 -3.83
CA SER A 21 -3.02 7.19 -5.08
C SER A 21 -2.60 5.73 -4.87
N MET A 22 -2.16 5.35 -3.67
CA MET A 22 -1.85 3.96 -3.33
C MET A 22 -3.11 3.10 -3.31
N ALA A 23 -4.19 3.56 -2.68
CA ALA A 23 -5.47 2.85 -2.66
C ALA A 23 -6.03 2.66 -4.09
N ALA A 24 -6.06 3.74 -4.87
CA ALA A 24 -6.53 3.69 -6.26
C ALA A 24 -5.68 2.73 -7.12
N SER A 25 -4.36 2.77 -6.98
CA SER A 25 -3.45 1.89 -7.71
C SER A 25 -3.61 0.42 -7.32
N TYR A 26 -3.86 0.14 -6.04
CA TYR A 26 -4.12 -1.20 -5.54
C TYR A 26 -5.39 -1.77 -6.17
N GLU A 27 -6.51 -1.05 -6.11
CA GLU A 27 -7.78 -1.51 -6.69
C GLU A 27 -7.66 -1.71 -8.20
N ALA A 28 -7.02 -0.76 -8.91
CA ALA A 28 -6.76 -0.88 -10.34
C ALA A 28 -5.83 -2.06 -10.71
N SER A 29 -5.03 -2.57 -9.77
CA SER A 29 -4.14 -3.71 -10.00
C SER A 29 -4.85 -5.07 -9.92
N LYS A 30 -6.00 -5.15 -9.24
CA LYS A 30 -6.71 -6.41 -8.98
C LYS A 30 -7.11 -7.13 -10.27
N SER A 31 -7.63 -6.41 -11.25
CA SER A 31 -8.01 -7.00 -12.54
C SER A 31 -6.81 -7.58 -13.27
N ARG A 32 -5.70 -6.84 -13.33
CA ARG A 32 -4.45 -7.30 -13.96
C ARG A 32 -3.87 -8.52 -13.27
N ALA A 33 -3.96 -8.58 -11.94
CA ALA A 33 -3.50 -9.73 -11.17
C ALA A 33 -4.29 -11.00 -11.56
N VAL A 34 -5.62 -10.92 -11.62
CA VAL A 34 -6.48 -12.05 -12.04
C VAL A 34 -6.21 -12.47 -13.48
N THR A 35 -6.12 -11.51 -14.41
CA THR A 35 -5.84 -11.79 -15.83
C THR A 35 -4.50 -12.51 -15.98
N ASN A 36 -3.44 -11.98 -15.38
CA ASN A 36 -2.10 -12.55 -15.52
C ASN A 36 -2.00 -13.92 -14.84
N PHE A 37 -2.61 -14.11 -13.67
CA PHE A 37 -2.62 -15.40 -12.99
C PHE A 37 -3.33 -16.48 -13.81
N SER A 38 -4.44 -16.11 -14.47
CA SER A 38 -5.18 -17.02 -15.36
C SER A 38 -4.36 -17.45 -16.57
N ALA A 39 -3.54 -16.54 -17.11
CA ALA A 39 -2.69 -16.81 -18.27
C ALA A 39 -1.57 -17.83 -17.99
N VAL A 40 -1.20 -18.09 -16.73
CA VAL A 40 -0.15 -19.06 -16.37
C VAL A 40 -0.59 -20.51 -16.57
N GLY A 41 -1.91 -20.80 -16.58
CA GLY A 41 -2.42 -22.15 -16.87
C GLY A 41 -2.47 -23.11 -15.67
N PHE A 42 -2.59 -22.60 -14.43
CA PHE A 42 -2.66 -23.43 -13.20
C PHE A 42 -3.93 -24.30 -13.04
N GLY A 43 -4.83 -24.31 -14.04
CA GLY A 43 -6.10 -25.02 -13.99
C GLY A 43 -7.23 -24.23 -13.30
N PRO A 44 -8.50 -24.59 -13.58
CA PRO A 44 -9.66 -23.75 -13.27
C PRO A 44 -9.88 -23.53 -11.77
N THR A 45 -9.69 -24.56 -10.94
CA THR A 45 -9.91 -24.46 -9.48
C THR A 45 -8.95 -23.46 -8.83
N ARG A 46 -7.67 -23.48 -9.21
CA ARG A 46 -6.67 -22.56 -8.65
C ARG A 46 -6.93 -21.12 -9.08
N VAL A 47 -7.32 -20.92 -10.34
CA VAL A 47 -7.68 -19.60 -10.87
C VAL A 47 -8.92 -19.04 -10.16
N ALA A 48 -9.96 -19.86 -9.97
CA ALA A 48 -11.18 -19.45 -9.27
C ALA A 48 -10.89 -19.03 -7.81
N ASN A 49 -10.12 -19.84 -7.08
CA ASN A 49 -9.74 -19.54 -5.70
C ASN A 49 -8.89 -18.26 -5.60
N TYR A 50 -7.94 -18.07 -6.53
CA TYR A 50 -7.13 -16.87 -6.58
C TYR A 50 -7.98 -15.63 -6.85
N GLN A 51 -8.89 -15.70 -7.83
CA GLN A 51 -9.79 -14.60 -8.17
C GLN A 51 -10.67 -14.23 -6.97
N ALA A 52 -11.25 -15.21 -6.28
CA ALA A 52 -12.06 -14.96 -5.08
C ALA A 52 -11.24 -14.28 -3.98
N GLY A 53 -10.01 -14.73 -3.75
CA GLY A 53 -9.09 -14.11 -2.80
C GLY A 53 -8.74 -12.67 -3.17
N VAL A 54 -8.43 -12.40 -4.44
CA VAL A 54 -8.17 -11.04 -4.92
C VAL A 54 -9.40 -10.15 -4.74
N GLN A 55 -10.59 -10.62 -5.11
CA GLN A 55 -11.83 -9.84 -4.97
C GLN A 55 -12.11 -9.46 -3.51
N ALA A 56 -11.96 -10.41 -2.59
CA ALA A 56 -12.15 -10.21 -1.16
C ALA A 56 -11.06 -9.36 -0.49
N ALA A 57 -9.88 -9.24 -1.10
CA ALA A 57 -8.77 -8.51 -0.51
C ALA A 57 -9.03 -7.00 -0.50
N THR A 58 -8.72 -6.38 0.65
CA THR A 58 -8.90 -4.96 0.91
C THR A 58 -7.57 -4.25 1.12
N TYR A 59 -7.42 -3.05 0.58
CA TYR A 59 -6.27 -2.20 0.84
C TYR A 59 -6.26 -1.71 2.29
N THR A 60 -5.14 -1.90 3.00
CA THR A 60 -4.90 -1.28 4.30
C THR A 60 -4.05 -0.03 4.12
N ALA A 61 -4.63 1.13 4.41
CA ALA A 61 -3.94 2.41 4.27
C ALA A 61 -2.80 2.56 5.30
N PRO A 62 -1.67 3.17 4.93
CA PRO A 62 -0.63 3.53 5.89
C PRO A 62 -1.15 4.61 6.83
N ASP A 63 -0.69 4.58 8.08
CA ASP A 63 -0.92 5.64 9.06
C ASP A 63 0.24 6.65 9.05
N PRO A 64 0.08 7.84 8.45
CA PRO A 64 1.15 8.82 8.35
C PRO A 64 1.57 9.40 9.70
N ALA A 65 0.65 9.49 10.66
CA ALA A 65 0.95 10.00 12.00
C ALA A 65 1.77 8.99 12.79
N LYS A 66 1.43 7.69 12.71
CA LYS A 66 2.26 6.61 13.29
C LYS A 66 3.64 6.59 12.66
N TRP A 67 3.74 6.72 11.33
CA TRP A 67 5.03 6.84 10.66
C TRP A 67 5.87 7.99 11.23
N SER A 68 5.26 9.18 11.39
CA SER A 68 5.98 10.36 11.90
C SER A 68 6.50 10.18 13.32
N ARG A 69 5.67 9.60 14.22
CA ARG A 69 6.08 9.33 15.61
C ARG A 69 7.26 8.36 15.68
N ASN A 70 7.18 7.26 14.93
CA ASN A 70 8.24 6.25 14.91
C ASN A 70 9.54 6.79 14.31
N TRP A 71 9.44 7.62 13.27
CA TRP A 71 10.62 8.23 12.65
C TRP A 71 11.32 9.19 13.61
N LEU A 72 10.56 10.06 14.30
CA LEU A 72 11.13 10.96 15.31
C LEU A 72 11.80 10.20 16.45
N ALA A 73 11.17 9.14 16.95
CA ALA A 73 11.75 8.30 18.00
C ALA A 73 13.09 7.70 17.53
N LYS A 74 13.17 7.20 16.29
CA LYS A 74 14.40 6.61 15.74
C LYS A 74 15.53 7.63 15.57
N MET A 75 15.21 8.87 15.20
CA MET A 75 16.22 9.91 14.99
C MET A 75 16.71 10.56 16.30
N ALA A 76 16.08 10.24 17.42
CA ALA A 76 16.46 10.70 18.75
C ALA A 76 17.33 9.69 19.53
N GLU A 77 17.60 8.52 18.94
CA GLU A 77 18.60 7.54 19.42
C GLU A 77 20.02 8.07 19.17
#